data_AF-A0A0F4VBY3-F1
#
_entry.id   AF-A0A0F4VBY3-F1
#
_cell.length_a   1.000
_cell.length_b   1.000
_cell.length_c   1.000
_cell.angle_alpha   90.00
_cell.angle_beta   90.00
_cell.angle_gamma   90.00
#
_symmetry.space_group_name_H-M   'P 1'
#
loop_
_entity.id
_entity.type
_entity.pdbx_description
1 polymer ?
#
loop_
_entity_poly.entity_id
_entity_poly.type
_entity_poly.pdbx_seq_one_letter_code
_entity_poly.pdbx_strand_id
1 'polypeptide(L)'
;MPLTGKPLSGLKVIELGTLIAGPFASRICGEFGAEVIKIESPNGGDPLRKWRKLYEGTSLWWFVQARNKKSLTLNLKHPDGLAILKKLLSEADILIENFRPGVLEKLGLGWEVLHALNPKLVMVRLSGFGQTGPMKDQPGFGAVGESMGGLRYITGFEDRPPVRTGISIGDSIAALWGVIGALMALRHREVNGGLGQVVDVALYEAIFAMMESMVPEFDVFGFIRERTGNIMPGITPSSIHTSADGKHVQIGANGDAIFKRFMLIIGREDLANDPVLASNDGRDSRRDEIYGVIDRWVNSLPLDTIIEQLNQADVPASRIFSAEDMFSDPQYLAREMFLKAKLPDGKDFKMPGIVPKLSDTPGTSEWVGPQLGEHNAQVLNDLGYDKEQIAKLREDGAI
;
A
#
# COMPACT_ATOMS: atom_id res chain seq x y z
N MET A 1 -15.70 -25.03 18.31
CA MET A 1 -14.26 -24.93 18.62
C MET A 1 -13.84 -23.50 18.30
N PRO A 2 -13.12 -22.77 19.16
CA PRO A 2 -12.61 -21.47 18.76
C PRO A 2 -11.60 -21.72 17.64
N LEU A 3 -11.79 -21.09 16.49
CA LEU A 3 -10.86 -21.13 15.37
C LEU A 3 -9.58 -20.41 15.81
N THR A 4 -8.59 -21.14 16.31
CA THR A 4 -7.31 -20.58 16.82
C THR A 4 -6.31 -20.24 15.70
N GLY A 5 -6.78 -20.00 14.47
CA GLY A 5 -5.94 -19.66 13.32
C GLY A 5 -6.16 -18.22 12.87
N LYS A 6 -5.10 -17.57 12.36
CA LYS A 6 -5.21 -16.30 11.63
C LYS A 6 -6.00 -16.54 10.32
N PRO A 7 -6.58 -15.51 9.68
CA PRO A 7 -7.58 -15.76 8.64
C PRO A 7 -7.00 -16.37 7.36
N LEU A 8 -5.68 -16.29 7.13
CA LEU A 8 -4.99 -16.92 6.01
C LEU A 8 -4.09 -18.10 6.44
N SER A 9 -4.24 -18.58 7.68
CA SER A 9 -3.54 -19.77 8.15
C SER A 9 -3.87 -20.98 7.30
N GLY A 10 -2.82 -21.73 6.92
CA GLY A 10 -2.93 -22.90 6.04
C GLY A 10 -2.75 -22.58 4.55
N LEU A 11 -2.68 -21.30 4.15
CA LEU A 11 -2.35 -20.94 2.78
C LEU A 11 -0.84 -20.84 2.56
N LYS A 12 -0.35 -21.35 1.43
CA LYS A 12 1.04 -21.23 0.97
C LYS A 12 1.14 -20.21 -0.17
N VAL A 13 1.95 -19.17 0.02
CA VAL A 13 2.17 -18.08 -0.94
C VAL A 13 3.61 -18.08 -1.43
N ILE A 14 3.79 -18.19 -2.74
CA ILE A 14 5.09 -18.04 -3.38
C ILE A 14 5.20 -16.62 -3.94
N GLU A 15 6.19 -15.86 -3.46
CA GLU A 15 6.47 -14.51 -3.94
C GLU A 15 7.68 -14.52 -4.87
N LEU A 16 7.46 -14.17 -6.14
CA LEU A 16 8.51 -13.83 -7.10
C LEU A 16 8.70 -12.31 -7.24
N GLY A 17 7.83 -11.54 -6.59
CA GLY A 17 7.83 -10.09 -6.69
C GLY A 17 9.11 -9.45 -6.16
N THR A 18 9.46 -8.29 -6.71
CA THR A 18 10.59 -7.46 -6.29
C THR A 18 10.14 -6.06 -5.92
N LEU A 19 10.93 -5.36 -5.10
CA LEU A 19 10.66 -3.99 -4.66
C LEU A 19 9.38 -3.85 -3.83
N ILE A 20 8.29 -3.30 -4.39
CA ILE A 20 7.15 -2.83 -3.60
C ILE A 20 5.86 -3.59 -3.89
N ALA A 21 5.29 -3.56 -5.10
CA ALA A 21 3.92 -4.05 -5.32
C ALA A 21 3.73 -5.53 -4.91
N GLY A 22 4.53 -6.44 -5.47
CA GLY A 22 4.50 -7.86 -5.10
C GLY A 22 4.86 -8.08 -3.62
N PRO A 23 6.01 -7.57 -3.13
CA PRO A 23 6.40 -7.73 -1.73
C PRO A 23 5.41 -7.15 -0.71
N PHE A 24 4.72 -6.05 -1.01
CA PHE A 24 3.71 -5.47 -0.14
C PHE A 24 2.47 -6.38 -0.06
N ALA A 25 2.02 -6.92 -1.20
CA ALA A 25 0.87 -7.82 -1.26
C ALA A 25 1.13 -9.11 -0.44
N SER A 26 2.28 -9.76 -0.67
CA SER A 26 2.64 -10.97 0.07
C SER A 26 2.92 -10.69 1.55
N ARG A 27 3.42 -9.50 1.92
CA ARG A 27 3.58 -9.10 3.32
C ARG A 27 2.23 -9.09 4.03
N ILE A 28 1.18 -8.54 3.41
CA ILE A 28 -0.19 -8.61 3.97
C ILE A 28 -0.58 -10.06 4.17
N CYS A 29 -0.38 -10.94 3.18
CA CYS A 29 -0.70 -12.36 3.33
C CYS A 29 0.00 -13.00 4.54
N GLY A 30 1.29 -12.72 4.73
CA GLY A 30 2.09 -13.23 5.86
C GLY A 30 1.68 -12.64 7.22
N GLU A 31 1.30 -11.36 7.27
CA GLU A 31 0.77 -10.72 8.48
C GLU A 31 -0.50 -11.40 8.98
N PHE A 32 -1.33 -11.89 8.04
CA PHE A 32 -2.58 -12.60 8.31
C PHE A 32 -2.45 -14.12 8.28
N GLY A 33 -1.23 -14.65 8.33
CA GLY A 33 -0.94 -16.04 8.68
C GLY A 33 -0.68 -17.00 7.53
N ALA A 34 -0.62 -16.53 6.29
CA ALA A 34 -0.15 -17.35 5.18
C ALA A 34 1.35 -17.67 5.34
N GLU A 35 1.77 -18.86 4.95
CA GLU A 35 3.18 -19.18 4.79
C GLU A 35 3.69 -18.50 3.51
N VAL A 36 4.54 -17.48 3.66
CA VAL A 36 5.09 -16.75 2.51
C VAL A 36 6.53 -17.17 2.27
N ILE A 37 6.81 -17.74 1.11
CA ILE A 37 8.16 -18.07 0.64
C ILE A 37 8.52 -17.10 -0.47
N LYS A 38 9.42 -16.17 -0.17
CA LYS A 38 9.98 -15.26 -1.14
C LYS A 38 11.16 -15.90 -1.85
N ILE A 39 11.06 -15.97 -3.17
CA ILE A 39 12.12 -16.44 -4.05
C ILE A 39 13.01 -15.26 -4.42
N GLU A 40 14.29 -15.40 -4.17
CA GLU A 40 15.27 -14.35 -4.40
C GLU A 40 16.41 -14.83 -5.30
N SER A 41 17.00 -13.92 -6.06
CA SER A 41 18.24 -14.21 -6.78
C SER A 41 19.36 -14.50 -5.77
N PRO A 42 20.16 -15.57 -5.93
CA PRO A 42 21.34 -15.79 -5.10
C PRO A 42 22.36 -14.63 -5.24
N ASN A 43 22.32 -13.92 -6.36
CA ASN A 43 23.16 -12.77 -6.65
C ASN A 43 22.55 -11.48 -6.08
N GLY A 44 22.48 -11.37 -4.75
CA GLY A 44 22.14 -10.13 -4.03
C GLY A 44 20.67 -9.94 -3.65
N GLY A 45 19.79 -10.87 -4.01
CA GLY A 45 18.38 -10.88 -3.62
C GLY A 45 17.55 -9.72 -4.18
N ASP A 46 16.51 -9.33 -3.43
CA ASP A 46 15.68 -8.17 -3.78
C ASP A 46 16.49 -6.86 -3.67
N PRO A 47 16.48 -5.99 -4.72
CA PRO A 47 17.17 -4.71 -4.67
C PRO A 47 16.75 -3.81 -3.51
N LEU A 48 15.52 -3.98 -2.97
CA LEU A 48 15.03 -3.24 -1.81
C LEU A 48 15.94 -3.38 -0.59
N ARG A 49 16.67 -4.50 -0.46
CA ARG A 49 17.68 -4.72 0.59
C ARG A 49 18.72 -3.60 0.66
N LYS A 50 18.97 -2.87 -0.44
CA LYS A 50 20.00 -1.82 -0.55
C LYS A 50 19.45 -0.41 -0.74
N TRP A 51 18.13 -0.20 -0.64
CA TRP A 51 17.53 1.12 -0.90
C TRP A 51 17.23 1.89 0.40
N ARG A 52 17.19 3.23 0.30
CA ARG A 52 16.87 4.17 1.39
C ARG A 52 17.87 4.10 2.56
N LYS A 53 17.37 4.08 3.80
CA LYS A 53 18.19 4.08 5.02
C LYS A 53 18.59 2.65 5.36
N LEU A 54 19.89 2.41 5.32
CA LEU A 54 20.49 1.12 5.63
C LEU A 54 20.90 1.06 7.10
N TYR A 55 20.75 -0.11 7.68
CA TYR A 55 21.29 -0.49 8.99
C TYR A 55 22.14 -1.74 8.78
N GLU A 56 23.44 -1.67 9.12
CA GLU A 56 24.40 -2.76 8.89
C GLU A 56 24.31 -3.35 7.46
N GLY A 57 24.21 -2.47 6.47
CA GLY A 57 24.16 -2.85 5.05
C GLY A 57 22.82 -3.38 4.54
N THR A 58 21.76 -3.45 5.38
CA THR A 58 20.41 -3.87 4.99
C THR A 58 19.38 -2.77 5.22
N SER A 59 18.47 -2.57 4.28
CA SER A 59 17.45 -1.52 4.36
C SER A 59 16.47 -1.76 5.51
N LEU A 60 16.17 -0.70 6.29
CA LEU A 60 15.06 -0.72 7.24
C LEU A 60 13.72 -0.98 6.54
N TRP A 61 13.59 -0.55 5.28
CA TRP A 61 12.40 -0.80 4.48
C TRP A 61 12.26 -2.28 4.11
N TRP A 62 13.38 -2.96 3.86
CA TRP A 62 13.39 -4.40 3.65
C TRP A 62 12.88 -5.17 4.87
N PHE A 63 13.38 -4.84 6.07
CA PHE A 63 12.93 -5.52 7.30
C PHE A 63 11.42 -5.41 7.50
N VAL A 64 10.83 -4.28 7.14
CA VAL A 64 9.38 -4.07 7.15
C VAL A 64 8.70 -4.86 6.03
N GLN A 65 9.20 -4.82 4.80
CA GLN A 65 8.54 -5.47 3.65
C GLN A 65 8.64 -6.99 3.67
N ALA A 66 9.66 -7.55 4.32
CA ALA A 66 9.90 -8.98 4.34
C ALA A 66 9.53 -9.65 5.68
N ARG A 67 8.90 -8.92 6.61
CA ARG A 67 8.40 -9.50 7.87
C ARG A 67 7.45 -10.68 7.60
N ASN A 68 7.53 -11.71 8.44
CA ASN A 68 6.82 -13.00 8.31
C ASN A 68 7.10 -13.80 7.03
N LYS A 69 8.13 -13.47 6.25
CA LYS A 69 8.49 -14.23 5.06
C LYS A 69 9.68 -15.14 5.33
N LYS A 70 9.68 -16.29 4.66
CA LYS A 70 10.88 -17.11 4.45
C LYS A 70 11.61 -16.61 3.20
N SER A 71 12.94 -16.61 3.22
CA SER A 71 13.78 -16.30 2.05
C SER A 71 14.44 -17.56 1.53
N LEU A 72 14.14 -17.90 0.29
CA LEU A 72 14.75 -18.99 -0.47
C LEU A 72 15.45 -18.38 -1.68
N THR A 73 16.75 -18.61 -1.84
CA THR A 73 17.45 -18.21 -3.06
C THR A 73 17.31 -19.30 -4.12
N LEU A 74 16.88 -18.89 -5.32
CA LEU A 74 16.84 -19.76 -6.50
C LEU A 74 17.36 -18.98 -7.71
N ASN A 75 18.33 -19.56 -8.41
CA ASN A 75 18.73 -19.10 -9.72
C ASN A 75 17.72 -19.62 -10.76
N LEU A 76 16.75 -18.79 -11.14
CA LEU A 76 15.70 -19.18 -12.11
C LEU A 76 16.22 -19.36 -13.55
N LYS A 77 17.51 -19.09 -13.81
CA LYS A 77 18.18 -19.45 -15.07
C LYS A 77 18.81 -20.85 -15.02
N HIS A 78 18.96 -21.42 -13.83
CA HIS A 78 19.47 -22.77 -13.63
C HIS A 78 18.29 -23.78 -13.70
N PRO A 79 18.40 -24.90 -14.44
CA PRO A 79 17.34 -25.89 -14.53
C PRO A 79 16.84 -26.40 -13.17
N ASP A 80 17.75 -26.64 -12.23
CA ASP A 80 17.37 -27.11 -10.89
C ASP A 80 16.64 -26.03 -10.06
N GLY A 81 17.05 -24.77 -10.17
CA GLY A 81 16.35 -23.65 -9.53
C GLY A 81 14.91 -23.54 -10.05
N LEU A 82 14.72 -23.73 -11.36
CA LEU A 82 13.41 -23.76 -11.99
C LEU A 82 12.59 -24.99 -11.56
N ALA A 83 13.21 -26.16 -11.45
CA ALA A 83 12.55 -27.40 -11.02
C ALA A 83 12.07 -27.30 -9.56
N ILE A 84 12.88 -26.74 -8.67
CA ILE A 84 12.51 -26.48 -7.28
C ILE A 84 11.32 -25.52 -7.21
N LEU A 85 11.33 -24.43 -7.98
CA LEU A 85 10.21 -23.49 -8.01
C LEU A 85 8.91 -24.16 -8.50
N LYS A 86 8.98 -25.01 -9.53
CA LYS A 86 7.81 -25.77 -10.00
C LYS A 86 7.26 -26.69 -8.90
N LYS A 87 8.14 -27.36 -8.14
CA LYS A 87 7.73 -28.20 -7.01
C LYS A 87 7.05 -27.41 -5.90
N LEU A 88 7.50 -26.18 -5.63
CA LEU A 88 6.82 -25.30 -4.69
C LEU A 88 5.42 -24.89 -5.22
N LEU A 89 5.33 -24.53 -6.49
CA LEU A 89 4.10 -24.06 -7.11
C LEU A 89 3.03 -25.15 -7.29
N SER A 90 3.42 -26.43 -7.36
CA SER A 90 2.45 -27.54 -7.40
C SER A 90 1.62 -27.67 -6.11
N GLU A 91 2.09 -27.08 -5.02
CA GLU A 91 1.41 -27.10 -3.71
C GLU A 91 1.03 -25.71 -3.20
N ALA A 92 1.29 -24.66 -3.97
CA ALA A 92 1.00 -23.30 -3.57
C ALA A 92 -0.49 -22.96 -3.75
N ASP A 93 -1.01 -22.09 -2.89
CA ASP A 93 -2.33 -21.50 -3.05
C ASP A 93 -2.29 -20.24 -3.90
N ILE A 94 -1.23 -19.44 -3.72
CA ILE A 94 -1.08 -18.15 -4.40
C ILE A 94 0.36 -18.02 -4.92
N LEU A 95 0.50 -17.59 -6.17
CA LEU A 95 1.73 -17.04 -6.73
C LEU A 95 1.56 -15.52 -6.88
N ILE A 96 2.47 -14.73 -6.32
CA ILE A 96 2.51 -13.27 -6.48
C ILE A 96 3.77 -12.87 -7.23
N GLU A 97 3.61 -12.18 -8.36
CA GLU A 97 4.70 -11.73 -9.22
C GLU A 97 4.43 -10.30 -9.74
N ASN A 98 5.50 -9.55 -10.03
CA ASN A 98 5.41 -8.21 -10.60
C ASN A 98 6.45 -7.96 -11.69
N PHE A 99 6.75 -8.99 -12.47
CA PHE A 99 7.60 -8.89 -13.63
C PHE A 99 6.86 -8.23 -14.80
N ARG A 100 7.65 -7.83 -15.81
CA ARG A 100 7.05 -7.42 -17.08
C ARG A 100 6.34 -8.62 -17.71
N PRO A 101 5.18 -8.40 -18.36
CA PRO A 101 4.50 -9.45 -19.12
C PRO A 101 5.47 -10.19 -20.06
N GLY A 102 5.32 -11.51 -20.15
CA GLY A 102 6.18 -12.38 -20.95
C GLY A 102 7.45 -12.88 -20.25
N VAL A 103 7.85 -12.32 -19.10
CA VAL A 103 9.07 -12.78 -18.39
C VAL A 103 8.87 -14.19 -17.80
N LEU A 104 7.75 -14.46 -17.14
CA LEU A 104 7.44 -15.79 -16.61
C LEU A 104 7.25 -16.81 -17.72
N GLU A 105 6.62 -16.41 -18.82
CA GLU A 105 6.44 -17.25 -20.00
C GLU A 105 7.80 -17.67 -20.58
N LYS A 106 8.77 -16.76 -20.67
CA LYS A 106 10.16 -17.08 -21.11
C LYS A 106 10.89 -18.01 -20.14
N LEU A 107 10.52 -18.03 -18.87
CA LEU A 107 11.03 -18.97 -17.86
C LEU A 107 10.27 -20.32 -17.89
N GLY A 108 9.27 -20.49 -18.75
CA GLY A 108 8.45 -21.70 -18.79
C GLY A 108 7.50 -21.84 -17.60
N LEU A 109 7.05 -20.70 -17.05
CA LEU A 109 6.16 -20.55 -15.90
C LEU A 109 4.95 -19.66 -16.22
N GLY A 110 4.52 -19.64 -17.49
CA GLY A 110 3.30 -18.95 -17.89
C GLY A 110 2.04 -19.60 -17.31
N TRP A 111 0.92 -18.88 -17.35
CA TRP A 111 -0.35 -19.31 -16.76
C TRP A 111 -0.76 -20.73 -17.18
N GLU A 112 -0.79 -21.03 -18.48
CA GLU A 112 -1.21 -22.34 -18.97
C GLU A 112 -0.38 -23.50 -18.39
N VAL A 113 0.93 -23.29 -18.22
CA VAL A 113 1.84 -24.28 -17.64
C VAL A 113 1.57 -24.45 -16.15
N LEU A 114 1.42 -23.34 -15.42
CA LEU A 114 1.20 -23.37 -13.98
C LEU A 114 -0.21 -23.86 -13.61
N HIS A 115 -1.22 -23.55 -14.41
CA HIS A 115 -2.58 -24.02 -14.22
C HIS A 115 -2.69 -25.52 -14.48
N ALA A 116 -2.01 -26.05 -15.51
CA ALA A 116 -1.92 -27.49 -15.73
C ALA A 116 -1.20 -28.21 -14.58
N LEU A 117 -0.16 -27.60 -14.02
CA LEU A 117 0.58 -28.11 -12.86
C LEU A 117 -0.25 -28.08 -11.58
N ASN A 118 -0.98 -27.00 -11.34
CA ASN A 118 -1.82 -26.79 -10.17
C ASN A 118 -3.09 -26.01 -10.56
N PRO A 119 -4.20 -26.73 -10.85
CA PRO A 119 -5.46 -26.11 -11.25
C PRO A 119 -6.11 -25.23 -10.17
N LYS A 120 -5.62 -25.28 -8.93
CA LYS A 120 -6.13 -24.49 -7.79
C LYS A 120 -5.31 -23.24 -7.50
N LEU A 121 -4.23 -23.00 -8.24
CA LEU A 121 -3.32 -21.87 -8.03
C LEU A 121 -4.00 -20.55 -8.42
N VAL A 122 -3.98 -19.59 -7.49
CA VAL A 122 -4.29 -18.20 -7.79
C VAL A 122 -3.01 -17.47 -8.21
N MET A 123 -2.98 -16.90 -9.41
CA MET A 123 -1.78 -16.21 -9.92
C MET A 123 -2.03 -14.70 -9.96
N VAL A 124 -1.45 -13.97 -9.02
CA VAL A 124 -1.50 -12.51 -8.95
C VAL A 124 -0.35 -11.92 -9.74
N ARG A 125 -0.68 -11.10 -10.75
CA ARG A 125 0.27 -10.45 -11.65
C ARG A 125 0.12 -8.95 -11.57
N LEU A 126 1.19 -8.27 -11.14
CA LEU A 126 1.21 -6.83 -10.93
C LEU A 126 2.15 -6.19 -11.95
N SER A 127 1.63 -5.63 -13.04
CA SER A 127 2.45 -5.03 -14.10
C SER A 127 2.08 -3.57 -14.38
N GLY A 128 2.96 -2.83 -15.06
CA GLY A 128 2.72 -1.41 -15.34
C GLY A 128 1.39 -1.13 -16.05
N PHE A 129 1.08 -1.96 -17.05
CA PHE A 129 -0.02 -1.74 -18.01
C PHE A 129 -0.93 -2.97 -18.20
N GLY A 130 -0.87 -3.96 -17.30
CA GLY A 130 -1.65 -5.21 -17.40
C GLY A 130 -0.95 -6.29 -18.24
N GLN A 131 -1.52 -7.48 -18.31
CA GLN A 131 -1.04 -8.57 -19.17
C GLN A 131 -1.52 -8.44 -20.63
N THR A 132 -2.45 -7.52 -20.91
CA THR A 132 -3.07 -7.33 -22.22
C THR A 132 -3.05 -5.85 -22.65
N GLY A 133 -3.49 -5.57 -23.87
CA GLY A 133 -3.52 -4.21 -24.42
C GLY A 133 -2.21 -3.77 -25.09
N PRO A 134 -2.22 -2.60 -25.76
CA PRO A 134 -1.13 -2.16 -26.63
C PRO A 134 0.15 -1.78 -25.88
N MET A 135 0.04 -1.48 -24.57
CA MET A 135 1.17 -1.05 -23.74
C MET A 135 1.73 -2.17 -22.85
N LYS A 136 1.20 -3.40 -22.92
CA LYS A 136 1.59 -4.50 -22.01
C LYS A 136 3.10 -4.75 -21.92
N ASP A 137 3.82 -4.56 -23.03
CA ASP A 137 5.27 -4.84 -23.09
C ASP A 137 6.13 -3.64 -22.65
N GLN A 138 5.51 -2.50 -22.33
CA GLN A 138 6.23 -1.32 -21.88
C GLN A 138 6.74 -1.47 -20.44
N PRO A 139 7.92 -0.90 -20.12
CA PRO A 139 8.41 -0.85 -18.75
C PRO A 139 7.51 0.04 -17.89
N GLY A 140 7.10 -0.44 -16.72
CA GLY A 140 6.33 0.34 -15.76
C GLY A 140 6.73 0.04 -14.31
N PHE A 141 6.61 1.06 -13.47
CA PHE A 141 6.72 1.01 -12.01
C PHE A 141 5.60 1.88 -11.42
N GLY A 142 5.37 1.84 -10.10
CA GLY A 142 4.30 2.62 -9.44
C GLY A 142 4.24 4.08 -9.88
N ALA A 143 5.40 4.76 -10.01
CA ALA A 143 5.46 6.14 -10.46
C ALA A 143 4.91 6.39 -11.88
N VAL A 144 5.06 5.42 -12.80
CA VAL A 144 4.49 5.50 -14.15
C VAL A 144 2.98 5.29 -14.09
N GLY A 145 2.52 4.33 -13.27
CA GLY A 145 1.10 4.11 -13.01
C GLY A 145 0.42 5.33 -12.37
N GLU A 146 1.08 6.00 -11.43
CA GLU A 146 0.61 7.25 -10.81
C GLU A 146 0.44 8.38 -11.84
N SER A 147 1.32 8.46 -12.84
CA SER A 147 1.22 9.45 -13.91
C SER A 147 0.11 9.12 -14.89
N MET A 148 0.10 7.89 -15.43
CA MET A 148 -0.89 7.49 -16.45
C MET A 148 -2.29 7.34 -15.86
N GLY A 149 -2.40 6.89 -14.61
CA GLY A 149 -3.67 6.78 -13.90
C GLY A 149 -4.25 8.13 -13.45
N GLY A 150 -3.56 9.26 -13.67
CA GLY A 150 -4.10 10.61 -13.43
C GLY A 150 -3.82 11.20 -12.04
N LEU A 151 -3.37 10.40 -11.06
CA LEU A 151 -3.13 10.88 -9.68
C LEU A 151 -2.14 12.05 -9.64
N ARG A 152 -1.02 11.95 -10.37
CA ARG A 152 -0.05 13.05 -10.40
C ARG A 152 -0.60 14.30 -11.06
N TYR A 153 -1.44 14.16 -12.09
CA TYR A 153 -2.00 15.31 -12.81
C TYR A 153 -2.66 16.32 -11.87
N ILE A 154 -3.44 15.83 -10.89
CA ILE A 154 -4.18 16.64 -9.91
C ILE A 154 -3.43 16.90 -8.60
N THR A 155 -2.22 16.37 -8.43
CA THR A 155 -1.48 16.54 -7.18
C THR A 155 -0.50 17.72 -7.29
N GLY A 156 -0.69 18.73 -6.43
CA GLY A 156 0.25 19.85 -6.27
C GLY A 156 -0.42 21.21 -6.36
N PHE A 157 0.39 22.24 -6.64
CA PHE A 157 -0.06 23.61 -6.83
C PHE A 157 -0.19 23.94 -8.33
N GLU A 158 -1.03 24.92 -8.65
CA GLU A 158 -1.30 25.37 -10.03
C GLU A 158 -0.06 25.96 -10.71
N ASP A 159 0.75 26.69 -9.95
CA ASP A 159 1.87 27.51 -10.41
C ASP A 159 3.16 26.72 -10.72
N ARG A 160 3.15 25.39 -10.59
CA ARG A 160 4.35 24.55 -10.74
C ARG A 160 4.01 23.16 -11.29
N PRO A 161 5.01 22.39 -11.76
CA PRO A 161 4.78 21.03 -12.25
C PRO A 161 4.11 20.12 -11.20
N PRO A 162 3.35 19.11 -11.64
CA PRO A 162 2.85 18.03 -10.79
C PRO A 162 3.88 17.47 -9.81
N VAL A 163 3.44 17.16 -8.59
CA VAL A 163 4.30 16.57 -7.55
C VAL A 163 3.88 15.13 -7.21
N ARG A 164 4.69 14.45 -6.39
CA ARG A 164 4.38 13.11 -5.87
C ARG A 164 4.13 13.15 -4.37
N THR A 165 3.38 12.17 -3.86
CA THR A 165 2.98 12.04 -2.44
C THR A 165 4.12 11.62 -1.48
N GLY A 166 5.34 11.39 -1.97
CA GLY A 166 6.51 11.07 -1.15
C GLY A 166 6.70 9.58 -0.80
N ILE A 167 5.68 8.74 -1.00
CA ILE A 167 5.74 7.27 -0.85
C ILE A 167 5.51 6.55 -2.18
N SER A 168 5.67 5.23 -2.21
CA SER A 168 5.35 4.39 -3.39
C SER A 168 3.86 4.05 -3.40
N ILE A 169 3.01 5.06 -3.57
CA ILE A 169 1.57 4.90 -3.41
C ILE A 169 0.98 4.04 -4.54
N GLY A 170 1.43 4.21 -5.79
CA GLY A 170 0.94 3.39 -6.91
C GLY A 170 1.21 1.91 -6.74
N ASP A 171 2.42 1.54 -6.32
CA ASP A 171 2.75 0.15 -6.02
C ASP A 171 1.91 -0.40 -4.85
N SER A 172 1.66 0.42 -3.83
CA SER A 172 0.91 0.00 -2.64
C SER A 172 -0.58 -0.19 -2.95
N ILE A 173 -1.19 0.69 -3.75
CA ILE A 173 -2.58 0.54 -4.18
C ILE A 173 -2.75 -0.68 -5.08
N ALA A 174 -1.83 -0.89 -6.04
CA ALA A 174 -1.82 -2.10 -6.86
C ALA A 174 -1.70 -3.38 -6.00
N ALA A 175 -0.85 -3.37 -4.98
CA ALA A 175 -0.74 -4.48 -4.03
C ALA A 175 -2.06 -4.77 -3.30
N LEU A 176 -2.78 -3.73 -2.86
CA LEU A 176 -4.08 -3.88 -2.22
C LEU A 176 -5.11 -4.50 -3.16
N TRP A 177 -5.19 -4.03 -4.41
CA TRP A 177 -6.05 -4.66 -5.44
C TRP A 177 -5.65 -6.10 -5.74
N GLY A 178 -4.34 -6.41 -5.76
CA GLY A 178 -3.84 -7.77 -5.92
C GLY A 178 -4.26 -8.70 -4.78
N VAL A 179 -4.15 -8.27 -3.53
CA VAL A 179 -4.63 -9.02 -2.36
C VAL A 179 -6.15 -9.20 -2.42
N ILE A 180 -6.90 -8.14 -2.70
CA ILE A 180 -8.37 -8.19 -2.83
C ILE A 180 -8.79 -9.20 -3.91
N GLY A 181 -8.15 -9.16 -5.09
CA GLY A 181 -8.40 -10.12 -6.16
C GLY A 181 -8.03 -11.55 -5.77
N ALA A 182 -6.91 -11.73 -5.05
CA ALA A 182 -6.50 -13.05 -4.56
C ALA A 182 -7.53 -13.62 -3.57
N LEU A 183 -8.00 -12.82 -2.62
CA LEU A 183 -9.03 -13.22 -1.66
C LEU A 183 -10.35 -13.56 -2.37
N MET A 184 -10.76 -12.80 -3.39
CA MET A 184 -11.93 -13.14 -4.20
C MET A 184 -11.76 -14.46 -4.96
N ALA A 185 -10.58 -14.71 -5.54
CA ALA A 185 -10.27 -15.95 -6.24
C ALA A 185 -10.26 -17.16 -5.29
N LEU A 186 -9.66 -17.01 -4.11
CA LEU A 186 -9.70 -18.04 -3.06
C LEU A 186 -11.12 -18.30 -2.59
N ARG A 187 -11.92 -17.25 -2.38
CA ARG A 187 -13.33 -17.37 -1.99
C ARG A 187 -14.14 -18.11 -3.05
N HIS A 188 -13.89 -17.84 -4.33
CA HIS A 188 -14.51 -18.56 -5.44
C HIS A 188 -14.16 -20.07 -5.39
N ARG A 189 -12.89 -20.41 -5.16
CA ARG A 189 -12.42 -21.79 -4.98
C ARG A 189 -13.10 -22.48 -3.79
N GLU A 190 -13.21 -21.80 -2.66
CA GLU A 190 -13.75 -22.35 -1.40
C GLU A 190 -15.26 -22.57 -1.43
N VAL A 191 -16.02 -21.61 -1.97
CA VAL A 191 -17.50 -21.64 -1.90
C VAL A 191 -18.12 -22.29 -3.11
N ASN A 192 -17.53 -22.07 -4.28
CA ASN A 192 -18.14 -22.51 -5.54
C ASN A 192 -17.47 -23.78 -6.08
N GLY A 193 -16.47 -24.33 -5.38
CA GLY A 193 -15.67 -25.44 -5.88
C GLY A 193 -14.87 -25.08 -7.14
N GLY A 194 -14.64 -23.78 -7.36
CA GLY A 194 -13.98 -23.27 -8.55
C GLY A 194 -12.50 -23.62 -8.65
N LEU A 195 -11.93 -23.40 -9.83
CA LEU A 195 -10.50 -23.50 -10.06
C LEU A 195 -9.79 -22.21 -9.60
N GLY A 196 -8.46 -22.26 -9.56
CA GLY A 196 -7.62 -21.09 -9.47
C GLY A 196 -7.70 -20.24 -10.75
N GLN A 197 -7.31 -18.97 -10.66
CA GLN A 197 -7.39 -18.03 -11.77
C GLN A 197 -6.29 -16.98 -11.71
N VAL A 198 -6.10 -16.27 -12.82
CA VAL A 198 -5.23 -15.10 -12.89
C VAL A 198 -5.94 -13.89 -12.31
N VAL A 199 -5.24 -13.18 -11.43
CA VAL A 199 -5.59 -11.84 -10.96
C VAL A 199 -4.61 -10.87 -11.63
N ASP A 200 -5.04 -10.26 -12.74
CA ASP A 200 -4.26 -9.26 -13.47
C ASP A 200 -4.57 -7.86 -12.93
N VAL A 201 -3.55 -7.17 -12.45
CA VAL A 201 -3.67 -5.80 -11.93
C VAL A 201 -2.65 -4.92 -12.64
N ALA A 202 -3.15 -4.04 -13.51
CA ALA A 202 -2.34 -2.98 -14.06
C ALA A 202 -2.17 -1.85 -13.03
N LEU A 203 -0.93 -1.41 -12.82
CA LEU A 203 -0.63 -0.35 -11.86
C LEU A 203 -1.34 0.97 -12.19
N TYR A 204 -1.52 1.30 -13.48
CA TYR A 204 -2.27 2.50 -13.87
C TYR A 204 -3.78 2.34 -13.62
N GLU A 205 -4.37 1.15 -13.82
CA GLU A 205 -5.79 0.86 -13.54
C GLU A 205 -6.07 0.92 -12.03
N ALA A 206 -5.13 0.41 -11.23
CA ALA A 206 -5.20 0.48 -9.77
C ALA A 206 -5.29 1.93 -9.27
N ILE A 207 -4.55 2.85 -9.90
CA ILE A 207 -4.64 4.29 -9.63
C ILE A 207 -5.92 4.89 -10.24
N PHE A 208 -6.24 4.54 -11.48
CA PHE A 208 -7.43 5.02 -12.20
C PHE A 208 -8.71 4.74 -11.41
N ALA A 209 -8.81 3.58 -10.76
CA ALA A 209 -9.92 3.22 -9.89
C ALA A 209 -10.13 4.21 -8.72
N MET A 210 -9.08 4.94 -8.30
CA MET A 210 -9.14 5.96 -7.25
C MET A 210 -9.46 7.35 -7.79
N MET A 211 -9.60 7.52 -9.10
CA MET A 211 -9.94 8.81 -9.72
C MET A 211 -11.45 9.10 -9.68
N GLU A 212 -12.24 8.24 -9.03
CA GLU A 212 -13.65 8.39 -8.64
C GLU A 212 -14.49 9.24 -9.62
N SER A 213 -14.75 10.50 -9.27
CA SER A 213 -15.67 11.37 -10.02
C SER A 213 -15.01 12.10 -11.21
N MET A 214 -13.69 12.03 -11.38
CA MET A 214 -13.01 12.71 -12.49
C MET A 214 -13.49 12.22 -13.87
N VAL A 215 -13.75 10.91 -13.99
CA VAL A 215 -14.21 10.32 -15.25
C VAL A 215 -15.61 10.84 -15.64
N PRO A 216 -16.65 10.73 -14.79
CA PRO A 216 -17.96 11.26 -15.14
C PRO A 216 -17.98 12.80 -15.25
N GLU A 217 -17.16 13.52 -14.48
CA GLU A 217 -17.03 14.98 -14.61
C GLU A 217 -16.55 15.40 -16.01
N PHE A 218 -15.53 14.71 -16.53
CA PHE A 218 -15.04 14.96 -17.88
C PHE A 218 -16.03 14.49 -18.95
N ASP A 219 -16.59 13.28 -18.81
CA ASP A 219 -17.50 12.70 -19.81
C ASP A 219 -18.78 13.54 -19.99
N VAL A 220 -19.36 14.02 -18.89
CA VAL A 220 -20.64 14.78 -18.92
C VAL A 220 -20.42 16.26 -19.19
N PHE A 221 -19.41 16.89 -18.57
CA PHE A 221 -19.25 18.35 -18.60
C PHE A 221 -18.01 18.84 -19.36
N GLY A 222 -17.13 17.94 -19.80
CA GLY A 222 -15.79 18.30 -20.29
C GLY A 222 -14.93 18.94 -19.20
N PHE A 223 -15.29 18.77 -17.91
CA PHE A 223 -14.57 19.39 -16.81
C PHE A 223 -13.21 18.71 -16.62
N ILE A 224 -12.15 19.48 -16.79
CA ILE A 224 -10.78 19.04 -16.54
C ILE A 224 -10.42 19.48 -15.11
N ARG A 225 -10.38 18.51 -14.20
CA ARG A 225 -9.97 18.77 -12.82
C ARG A 225 -8.47 19.06 -12.77
N GLU A 226 -8.12 20.23 -12.25
CA GLU A 226 -6.73 20.70 -12.13
C GLU A 226 -6.16 20.51 -10.72
N ARG A 227 -4.86 20.78 -10.58
CA ARG A 227 -4.19 20.92 -9.27
C ARG A 227 -4.74 22.13 -8.54
N THR A 228 -5.03 22.03 -7.25
CA THR A 228 -5.68 23.11 -6.48
C THR A 228 -4.96 23.46 -5.18
N GLY A 229 -3.74 22.92 -5.00
CA GLY A 229 -2.96 23.08 -3.78
C GLY A 229 -3.67 22.44 -2.58
N ASN A 230 -4.01 23.26 -1.59
CA ASN A 230 -4.59 22.79 -0.33
C ASN A 230 -6.12 22.81 -0.32
N ILE A 231 -6.76 23.43 -1.31
CA ILE A 231 -8.21 23.63 -1.37
C ILE A 231 -8.85 22.48 -2.13
N MET A 232 -10.07 22.10 -1.72
CA MET A 232 -10.96 21.23 -2.49
C MET A 232 -12.06 22.08 -3.16
N PRO A 233 -11.94 22.43 -4.45
CA PRO A 233 -12.98 23.21 -5.12
C PRO A 233 -14.32 22.50 -5.11
N GLY A 234 -15.39 23.27 -4.91
CA GLY A 234 -16.74 22.72 -4.80
C GLY A 234 -17.03 22.07 -3.46
N ILE A 235 -16.12 22.09 -2.48
CA ILE A 235 -16.31 21.55 -1.12
C ILE A 235 -15.70 22.53 -0.11
N THR A 236 -16.50 23.51 0.33
CA THR A 236 -16.00 24.68 1.07
C THR A 236 -16.68 24.83 2.45
N PRO A 237 -15.91 25.06 3.54
CA PRO A 237 -14.44 25.04 3.63
C PRO A 237 -13.88 23.62 3.87
N SER A 238 -12.82 23.28 3.14
CA SER A 238 -11.98 22.11 3.38
C SER A 238 -10.56 22.39 2.88
N SER A 239 -9.64 22.77 3.77
CA SER A 239 -8.28 23.18 3.39
C SER A 239 -7.26 23.07 4.54
N ILE A 240 -5.99 23.27 4.19
CA ILE A 240 -4.86 23.38 5.12
C ILE A 240 -4.54 24.87 5.35
N HIS A 241 -4.43 25.24 6.63
CA HIS A 241 -4.16 26.60 7.10
C HIS A 241 -2.88 26.64 7.96
N THR A 242 -2.32 27.84 8.18
CA THR A 242 -1.09 28.05 8.96
C THR A 242 -1.37 28.88 10.21
N SER A 243 -1.03 28.34 11.38
CA SER A 243 -1.22 28.96 12.70
C SER A 243 -0.20 30.06 12.99
N ALA A 244 -0.43 30.83 14.07
CA ALA A 244 0.46 31.91 14.51
C ALA A 244 1.89 31.43 14.84
N ASP A 245 2.04 30.16 15.26
CA ASP A 245 3.33 29.52 15.55
C ASP A 245 3.94 28.80 14.32
N GLY A 246 3.41 29.07 13.12
CA GLY A 246 3.97 28.60 11.84
C GLY A 246 3.71 27.11 11.53
N LYS A 247 2.84 26.44 12.29
CA LYS A 247 2.47 25.04 12.06
C LYS A 247 1.18 24.96 11.23
N HIS A 248 0.86 23.76 10.73
CA HIS A 248 -0.24 23.57 9.79
C HIS A 248 -1.38 22.74 10.38
N VAL A 249 -2.61 23.12 10.01
CA VAL A 249 -3.86 22.44 10.41
C VAL A 249 -4.73 22.17 9.19
N GLN A 250 -5.16 20.93 9.01
CA GLN A 250 -6.27 20.59 8.13
C GLN A 250 -7.57 20.87 8.87
N ILE A 251 -8.49 21.60 8.24
CA ILE A 251 -9.84 21.83 8.75
C ILE A 251 -10.85 21.38 7.68
N GLY A 252 -11.76 20.49 8.06
CA GLY A 252 -12.88 20.06 7.23
C GLY A 252 -14.20 20.51 7.85
N ALA A 253 -14.78 21.58 7.34
CA ALA A 253 -16.03 22.14 7.85
C ALA A 253 -17.06 22.41 6.74
N ASN A 254 -17.02 21.61 5.68
CA ASN A 254 -17.85 21.72 4.49
C ASN A 254 -19.30 21.24 4.69
N GLY A 255 -19.61 20.46 5.73
CA GLY A 255 -21.00 20.08 6.05
C GLY A 255 -21.76 21.24 6.68
N ASP A 256 -23.02 21.46 6.29
CA ASP A 256 -23.78 22.68 6.64
C ASP A 256 -23.83 22.97 8.16
N ALA A 257 -24.13 21.95 8.97
CA ALA A 257 -24.16 22.08 10.42
C ALA A 257 -22.75 22.34 11.01
N ILE A 258 -21.71 21.78 10.40
CA ILE A 258 -20.31 21.95 10.83
C ILE A 258 -19.86 23.38 10.50
N PHE A 259 -20.14 23.87 9.29
CA PHE A 259 -19.85 25.23 8.87
C PHE A 259 -20.45 26.25 9.84
N LYS A 260 -21.73 26.11 10.15
CA LYS A 260 -22.42 27.01 11.08
C LYS A 260 -21.74 27.06 12.45
N ARG A 261 -21.45 25.90 13.05
CA ARG A 261 -20.73 25.83 14.34
C ARG A 261 -19.35 26.45 14.23
N PHE A 262 -18.62 26.16 13.16
CA PHE A 262 -17.28 26.70 12.94
C PHE A 262 -17.29 28.23 12.85
N MET A 263 -18.20 28.80 12.06
CA MET A 263 -18.32 30.27 11.95
C MET A 263 -18.67 30.93 13.29
N LEU A 264 -19.51 30.29 14.12
CA LEU A 264 -19.82 30.79 15.46
C LEU A 264 -18.58 30.83 16.37
N ILE A 265 -17.77 29.77 16.41
CA ILE A 265 -16.59 29.76 17.30
C ILE A 265 -15.50 30.75 16.88
N ILE A 266 -15.39 31.07 15.60
CA ILE A 266 -14.43 32.07 15.10
C ILE A 266 -15.00 33.50 15.13
N GLY A 267 -16.16 33.70 15.77
CA GLY A 267 -16.78 35.02 15.97
C GLY A 267 -17.45 35.61 14.74
N ARG A 268 -17.86 34.78 13.78
CA ARG A 268 -18.53 35.17 12.53
C ARG A 268 -19.97 34.69 12.47
N GLU A 269 -20.75 35.11 13.46
CA GLU A 269 -22.19 34.84 13.54
C GLU A 269 -22.96 35.37 12.32
N ASP A 270 -22.46 36.45 11.71
CA ASP A 270 -22.97 36.99 10.44
C ASP A 270 -22.85 35.99 9.29
N LEU A 271 -21.72 35.27 9.16
CA LEU A 271 -21.57 34.21 8.15
C LEU A 271 -22.32 32.93 8.53
N ALA A 272 -22.37 32.61 9.83
CA ALA A 272 -23.06 31.42 10.35
C ALA A 272 -24.57 31.44 10.06
N ASN A 273 -25.17 32.62 10.00
CA ASN A 273 -26.60 32.83 9.81
C ASN A 273 -26.96 33.43 8.43
N ASP A 274 -25.99 33.61 7.53
CA ASP A 274 -26.23 34.08 6.17
C ASP A 274 -27.01 33.02 5.37
N PRO A 275 -28.24 33.32 4.89
CA PRO A 275 -29.03 32.36 4.12
C PRO A 275 -28.34 31.87 2.84
N VAL A 276 -27.46 32.68 2.24
CA VAL A 276 -26.71 32.30 1.03
C VAL A 276 -25.61 31.28 1.36
N LEU A 277 -25.12 31.23 2.60
CA LEU A 277 -24.06 30.30 3.02
C LEU A 277 -24.61 29.02 3.67
N ALA A 278 -25.93 28.84 3.68
CA ALA A 278 -26.60 27.71 4.29
C ALA A 278 -26.21 26.37 3.64
N SER A 279 -25.89 26.37 2.36
CA SER A 279 -25.47 25.19 1.58
C SER A 279 -24.09 25.39 0.93
N ASN A 280 -23.47 24.29 0.53
CA ASN A 280 -22.10 24.27 0.04
C ASN A 280 -21.88 25.07 -1.25
N ASP A 281 -22.83 25.06 -2.17
CA ASP A 281 -22.77 25.82 -3.43
C ASP A 281 -22.65 27.33 -3.18
N GLY A 282 -23.45 27.86 -2.26
CA GLY A 282 -23.37 29.26 -1.87
C GLY A 282 -22.07 29.59 -1.14
N ARG A 283 -21.56 28.67 -0.32
CA ARG A 283 -20.22 28.81 0.30
C ARG A 283 -19.10 28.81 -0.73
N ASP A 284 -19.12 27.90 -1.70
CA ASP A 284 -18.08 27.81 -2.72
C ASP A 284 -18.06 29.05 -3.62
N SER A 285 -19.22 29.65 -3.89
CA SER A 285 -19.33 30.93 -4.61
C SER A 285 -18.64 32.10 -3.89
N ARG A 286 -18.48 32.00 -2.56
CA ARG A 286 -17.82 32.99 -1.69
C ARG A 286 -16.58 32.42 -1.00
N ARG A 287 -15.94 31.39 -1.60
CA ARG A 287 -14.83 30.65 -0.96
C ARG A 287 -13.67 31.53 -0.52
N ASP A 288 -13.29 32.55 -1.30
CA ASP A 288 -12.14 33.40 -1.00
C ASP A 288 -12.38 34.24 0.26
N GLU A 289 -13.62 34.70 0.45
CA GLU A 289 -14.04 35.38 1.69
C GLU A 289 -13.96 34.42 2.88
N ILE A 290 -14.55 33.23 2.74
CA ILE A 290 -14.59 32.22 3.82
C ILE A 290 -13.18 31.80 4.22
N TYR A 291 -12.33 31.46 3.26
CA TYR A 291 -10.94 31.08 3.54
C TYR A 291 -10.14 32.25 4.13
N GLY A 292 -10.30 33.48 3.63
CA GLY A 292 -9.62 34.64 4.20
C GLY A 292 -10.00 34.90 5.66
N VAL A 293 -11.23 34.59 6.04
CA VAL A 293 -11.71 34.70 7.43
C VAL A 293 -11.12 33.60 8.31
N ILE A 294 -11.14 32.36 7.82
CA ILE A 294 -10.54 31.21 8.51
C ILE A 294 -9.05 31.43 8.70
N ASP A 295 -8.33 31.84 7.65
CA ASP A 295 -6.89 32.12 7.70
C ASP A 295 -6.55 33.20 8.73
N ARG A 296 -7.33 34.29 8.82
CA ARG A 296 -7.13 35.31 9.85
C ARG A 296 -7.29 34.77 11.26
N TRP A 297 -8.30 33.93 11.49
CA TRP A 297 -8.51 33.32 12.79
C TRP A 297 -7.40 32.31 13.13
N VAL A 298 -7.07 31.40 12.22
CA VAL A 298 -5.99 30.42 12.39
C VAL A 298 -4.65 31.12 12.64
N ASN A 299 -4.32 32.16 11.88
CA ASN A 299 -3.05 32.90 12.02
C ASN A 299 -3.00 33.77 13.29
N SER A 300 -4.10 33.89 14.04
CA SER A 300 -4.14 34.63 15.32
C SER A 300 -3.86 33.77 16.54
N LEU A 301 -3.83 32.43 16.40
CA LEU A 301 -3.73 31.49 17.52
C LEU A 301 -2.62 30.45 17.29
N PRO A 302 -1.98 29.93 18.36
CA PRO A 302 -1.14 28.74 18.27
C PRO A 302 -1.94 27.49 17.86
N LEU A 303 -1.30 26.55 17.15
CA LEU A 303 -1.94 25.33 16.64
C LEU A 303 -2.72 24.55 17.73
N ASP A 304 -2.15 24.44 18.92
CA ASP A 304 -2.72 23.64 20.00
C ASP A 304 -4.06 24.22 20.48
N THR A 305 -4.14 25.54 20.61
CA THR A 305 -5.39 26.26 20.93
C THR A 305 -6.44 26.08 19.83
N ILE A 306 -6.03 26.10 18.57
CA ILE A 306 -6.94 25.89 17.43
C ILE A 306 -7.55 24.49 17.46
N ILE A 307 -6.72 23.46 17.61
CA ILE A 307 -7.18 22.07 17.69
C ILE A 307 -8.12 21.87 18.87
N GLU A 308 -7.82 22.45 20.04
CA GLU A 308 -8.69 22.36 21.22
C GLU A 308 -10.07 22.99 20.95
N GLN A 309 -10.11 24.21 20.39
CA GLN A 309 -11.38 24.89 20.09
C GLN A 309 -12.20 24.15 19.02
N LEU A 310 -11.55 23.63 17.98
CA LEU A 310 -12.22 22.86 16.92
C LEU A 310 -12.79 21.54 17.46
N ASN A 311 -12.04 20.83 18.31
CA ASN A 311 -12.51 19.60 18.95
C ASN A 311 -13.70 19.86 19.89
N GLN A 312 -13.66 20.92 20.70
CA GLN A 312 -14.78 21.29 21.58
C GLN A 312 -16.07 21.61 20.82
N ALA A 313 -15.96 22.03 19.56
CA ALA A 313 -17.10 22.38 18.71
C ALA A 313 -17.52 21.28 17.72
N ASP A 314 -16.95 20.08 17.85
CA ASP A 314 -17.13 18.96 16.92
C ASP A 314 -16.88 19.36 15.46
N VAL A 315 -15.78 20.10 15.22
CA VAL A 315 -15.31 20.46 13.88
C VAL A 315 -14.13 19.55 13.51
N PRO A 316 -14.23 18.72 12.45
CA PRO A 316 -13.14 17.86 12.01
C PRO A 316 -11.87 18.66 11.69
N ALA A 317 -10.80 18.37 12.43
CA ALA A 317 -9.51 19.00 12.23
C ALA A 317 -8.37 18.05 12.59
N SER A 318 -7.21 18.24 11.96
CA SER A 318 -6.00 17.48 12.29
C SER A 318 -4.77 18.34 12.10
N ARG A 319 -3.75 18.12 12.92
CA ARG A 319 -2.39 18.58 12.61
C ARG A 319 -1.87 17.83 11.37
N ILE A 320 -0.87 18.38 10.71
CA ILE A 320 -0.15 17.69 9.63
C ILE A 320 1.04 16.92 10.24
N PHE A 321 0.91 15.61 10.35
CA PHE A 321 1.86 14.78 11.13
C PHE A 321 3.15 14.47 10.35
N SER A 322 4.28 14.65 11.01
CA SER A 322 5.56 14.00 10.71
C SER A 322 5.66 12.62 11.38
N ALA A 323 6.74 11.88 11.12
CA ALA A 323 7.01 10.62 11.83
C ALA A 323 7.24 10.85 13.34
N GLU A 324 7.81 11.99 13.75
CA GLU A 324 8.01 12.33 15.17
C GLU A 324 6.66 12.53 15.88
N ASP A 325 5.74 13.26 15.23
CA ASP A 325 4.37 13.46 15.75
C ASP A 325 3.68 12.11 15.92
N MET A 326 3.72 11.25 14.90
CA MET A 326 3.12 9.91 14.97
C MET A 326 3.65 9.11 16.17
N PHE A 327 4.96 9.17 16.45
CA PHE A 327 5.60 8.38 17.53
C PHE A 327 5.15 8.77 18.94
N SER A 328 4.64 9.99 19.11
CA SER A 328 4.18 10.53 20.40
C SER A 328 2.67 10.66 20.49
N ASP A 329 1.94 10.52 19.38
CA ASP A 329 0.49 10.71 19.33
C ASP A 329 -0.29 9.63 20.11
N PRO A 330 -1.21 10.04 21.01
CA PRO A 330 -2.00 9.11 21.81
C PRO A 330 -2.84 8.12 21.00
N GLN A 331 -3.38 8.53 19.84
CA GLN A 331 -4.22 7.66 19.01
C GLN A 331 -3.37 6.59 18.30
N TYR A 332 -2.20 6.95 17.76
CA TYR A 332 -1.27 5.97 17.19
C TYR A 332 -0.82 4.95 18.24
N LEU A 333 -0.51 5.40 19.45
CA LEU A 333 -0.14 4.53 20.57
C LEU A 333 -1.30 3.62 20.99
N ALA A 334 -2.50 4.18 21.18
CA ALA A 334 -3.70 3.44 21.59
C ALA A 334 -4.15 2.41 20.54
N ARG A 335 -3.93 2.69 19.25
CA ARG A 335 -4.23 1.76 18.16
C ARG A 335 -3.08 0.81 17.83
N GLU A 336 -2.00 0.85 18.61
CA GLU A 336 -0.82 0.00 18.47
C GLU A 336 -0.21 0.07 17.06
N MET A 337 -0.13 1.28 16.51
CA MET A 337 0.39 1.52 15.16
C MET A 337 1.92 1.47 15.07
N PHE A 338 2.60 1.11 16.16
CA PHE A 338 4.02 0.82 16.20
C PHE A 338 4.29 -0.56 16.81
N LEU A 339 4.58 -1.53 15.97
CA LEU A 339 5.03 -2.85 16.41
C LEU A 339 6.50 -2.78 16.84
N LYS A 340 6.80 -3.28 18.03
CA LYS A 340 8.17 -3.44 18.51
C LYS A 340 8.78 -4.69 17.88
N ALA A 341 10.02 -4.59 17.44
CA ALA A 341 10.79 -5.72 16.94
C ALA A 341 12.29 -5.51 17.19
N LYS A 342 13.08 -6.52 16.88
CA LYS A 342 14.54 -6.48 16.97
C LYS A 342 15.16 -6.65 15.59
N LEU A 343 16.20 -5.86 15.32
CA LEU A 343 17.09 -6.06 14.18
C LEU A 343 18.00 -7.26 14.44
N PRO A 344 18.72 -7.79 13.42
CA PRO A 344 19.52 -9.01 13.58
C PRO A 344 20.60 -8.97 14.68
N ASP A 345 21.10 -7.78 15.03
CA ASP A 345 22.06 -7.56 16.11
C ASP A 345 21.41 -7.39 17.50
N GLY A 346 20.08 -7.53 17.58
CA GLY A 346 19.30 -7.37 18.81
C GLY A 346 18.81 -5.95 19.09
N LYS A 347 19.17 -4.95 18.26
CA LYS A 347 18.73 -3.56 18.44
C LYS A 347 17.22 -3.44 18.31
N ASP A 348 16.61 -2.79 19.30
CA ASP A 348 15.18 -2.48 19.24
C ASP A 348 14.87 -1.47 18.14
N PHE A 349 13.81 -1.74 17.38
CA PHE A 349 13.23 -0.80 16.44
C PHE A 349 11.70 -0.96 16.38
N LYS A 350 11.04 -0.01 15.72
CA LYS A 350 9.59 -0.02 15.53
C LYS A 350 9.24 -0.15 14.05
N MET A 351 8.21 -0.92 13.76
CA MET A 351 7.60 -1.07 12.43
C MET A 351 6.17 -0.53 12.43
N PRO A 352 5.61 -0.16 11.26
CA PRO A 352 4.18 0.15 11.16
C PRO A 352 3.31 -0.98 11.69
N GLY A 353 2.22 -0.60 12.38
CA GLY A 353 1.13 -1.48 12.79
C GLY A 353 0.53 -2.28 11.64
N ILE A 354 -0.23 -3.32 11.99
CA ILE A 354 -0.93 -4.15 11.01
C ILE A 354 -2.33 -3.59 10.78
N VAL A 355 -2.70 -3.54 9.50
CA VAL A 355 -3.99 -3.03 9.02
C VAL A 355 -4.57 -4.06 8.04
N PRO A 356 -5.88 -4.38 8.13
CA PRO A 356 -6.84 -3.92 9.14
C PRO A 356 -6.66 -4.56 10.53
N LYS A 357 -7.28 -3.97 11.56
CA LYS A 357 -7.46 -4.60 12.87
C LYS A 357 -8.72 -5.49 12.80
N LEU A 358 -8.55 -6.81 12.81
CA LEU A 358 -9.65 -7.77 12.87
C LEU A 358 -9.94 -8.11 14.34
N SER A 359 -11.22 -8.14 14.72
CA SER A 359 -11.66 -8.35 16.11
C SER A 359 -11.29 -9.73 16.64
N ASP A 360 -11.50 -10.78 15.83
CA ASP A 360 -11.36 -12.17 16.26
C ASP A 360 -10.08 -12.85 15.78
N THR A 361 -9.54 -12.38 14.65
CA THR A 361 -8.37 -12.99 13.98
C THR A 361 -7.31 -11.93 13.60
N PRO A 362 -6.79 -11.15 14.56
CA PRO A 362 -5.85 -10.07 14.28
C PRO A 362 -4.57 -10.59 13.61
N GLY A 363 -4.05 -9.81 12.66
CA GLY A 363 -2.73 -10.09 12.10
C GLY A 363 -1.60 -9.82 13.10
N THR A 364 -0.46 -10.47 12.92
CA THR A 364 0.73 -10.28 13.78
C THR A 364 2.02 -10.24 12.97
N SER A 365 3.12 -9.80 13.59
CA SER A 365 4.47 -9.92 13.05
C SER A 365 5.26 -10.85 13.96
N GLU A 366 5.67 -12.01 13.46
CA GLU A 366 6.40 -13.03 14.21
C GLU A 366 7.91 -12.81 14.10
N TRP A 367 8.40 -12.41 12.93
CA TRP A 367 9.79 -12.03 12.71
C TRP A 367 9.90 -10.92 11.66
N VAL A 368 11.07 -10.28 11.63
CA VAL A 368 11.42 -9.23 10.67
C VAL A 368 12.07 -9.84 9.43
N GLY A 369 12.17 -9.09 8.34
CA GLY A 369 12.73 -9.57 7.08
C GLY A 369 14.02 -10.41 7.23
N PRO A 370 14.06 -11.63 6.67
CA PRO A 370 15.17 -12.56 6.85
C PRO A 370 16.44 -12.14 6.09
N GLN A 371 17.56 -12.75 6.48
CA GLN A 371 18.78 -12.75 5.68
C GLN A 371 18.53 -13.43 4.32
N LEU A 372 19.35 -13.11 3.33
CA LEU A 372 19.23 -13.70 2.01
C LEU A 372 19.49 -15.20 2.07
N GLY A 373 18.51 -16.01 1.66
CA GLY A 373 18.61 -17.47 1.66
C GLY A 373 18.62 -18.10 3.05
N GLU A 374 18.22 -17.37 4.10
CA GLU A 374 18.19 -17.86 5.49
C GLU A 374 17.42 -19.18 5.62
N HIS A 375 16.41 -19.38 4.76
CA HIS A 375 15.52 -20.53 4.83
C HIS A 375 15.82 -21.59 3.75
N ASN A 376 16.94 -21.49 3.03
CA ASN A 376 17.29 -22.46 1.97
C ASN A 376 17.26 -23.90 2.47
N ALA A 377 17.99 -24.18 3.55
CA ALA A 377 18.10 -25.53 4.08
C ALA A 377 16.73 -26.04 4.57
N GLN A 378 15.97 -25.23 5.29
CA GLN A 378 14.65 -25.61 5.79
C GLN A 378 13.69 -25.92 4.63
N VAL A 379 13.50 -24.98 3.70
CA VAL A 379 12.51 -25.14 2.63
C VAL A 379 12.88 -26.27 1.68
N LEU A 380 14.17 -26.46 1.37
CA LEU A 380 14.62 -27.57 0.53
C LEU A 380 14.49 -28.93 1.23
N ASN A 381 14.77 -29.01 2.53
CA ASN A 381 14.51 -30.23 3.31
C ASN A 381 13.02 -30.58 3.35
N ASP A 382 12.14 -29.58 3.50
CA ASP A 382 10.68 -29.77 3.47
C ASP A 382 10.21 -30.31 2.10
N LEU A 383 10.96 -29.99 1.03
CA LEU A 383 10.78 -30.57 -0.30
C LEU A 383 11.50 -31.93 -0.48
N GLY A 384 12.11 -32.49 0.55
CA GLY A 384 12.77 -33.81 0.50
C GLY A 384 14.16 -33.82 -0.11
N TYR A 385 14.84 -32.66 -0.21
CA TYR A 385 16.26 -32.63 -0.54
C TYR A 385 17.09 -32.89 0.72
N ASP A 386 18.10 -33.77 0.65
CA ASP A 386 19.03 -33.99 1.75
C ASP A 386 20.18 -32.96 1.79
N LYS A 387 21.04 -33.05 2.81
CA LYS A 387 22.14 -32.08 3.01
C LYS A 387 23.13 -32.10 1.86
N GLU A 388 23.40 -33.29 1.32
CA GLU A 388 24.33 -33.52 0.22
C GLU A 388 23.81 -32.91 -1.08
N GLN A 389 22.52 -33.09 -1.38
CA GLN A 389 21.84 -32.48 -2.52
C GLN A 389 21.79 -30.96 -2.40
N ILE A 390 21.50 -30.42 -1.21
CA ILE A 390 21.49 -28.97 -0.98
C ILE A 390 22.90 -28.38 -1.14
N ALA A 391 23.93 -29.06 -0.65
CA ALA A 391 25.32 -28.63 -0.85
C ALA A 391 25.68 -28.59 -2.33
N LYS A 392 25.28 -29.62 -3.09
CA LYS A 392 25.48 -29.69 -4.54
C LYS A 392 24.74 -28.57 -5.29
N LEU A 393 23.48 -28.31 -4.97
CA LEU A 393 22.71 -27.20 -5.56
C LEU A 393 23.40 -25.84 -5.37
N ARG A 394 24.04 -25.64 -4.21
CA ARG A 394 24.81 -24.41 -3.93
C ARG A 394 26.09 -24.35 -4.75
N GLU A 395 26.82 -25.46 -4.85
CA GLU A 395 28.05 -25.55 -5.66
C GLU A 395 27.76 -25.30 -7.15
N ASP A 396 26.66 -25.86 -7.65
CA ASP A 396 26.19 -25.71 -9.03
C ASP A 396 25.59 -24.32 -9.31
N GLY A 397 25.41 -23.48 -8.29
CA GLY A 397 24.87 -22.12 -8.40
C GLY A 397 23.36 -22.08 -8.68
N ALA A 398 22.64 -23.15 -8.31
CA ALA A 398 21.18 -23.22 -8.37
C ALA A 398 20.51 -22.46 -7.21
N ILE A 399 21.18 -22.35 -6.06
CA ILE A 399 20.71 -21.67 -4.84
C ILE A 399 21.77 -20.76 -4.22
#